data_AF-A0A7C2UBF1-F1
#
_entry.id   AF-A0A7C2UBF1-F1
#
_cell.length_a   1.000
_cell.length_b   1.000
_cell.length_c   1.000
_cell.angle_alpha   90.00
_cell.angle_beta   90.00
_cell.angle_gamma   90.00
#
_symmetry.space_group_name_H-M   'P 1'
#
loop_
_entity.id
_entity.type
_entity.pdbx_description
1 polymer ?
#
loop_
_entity_poly.entity_id
_entity_poly.type
_entity_poly.pdbx_seq_one_letter_code
_entity_poly.pdbx_strand_id
1 'polypeptide(L)'
;EHLGLPNADDVRQGVIAYKIAAHAADVARQRPGARDRDDALSYARFLFDWNKQFELSLDPETARAMHDETLPDDFYKEAKFCSMCGPKFCSMNVTQVTEGSLGLDQKEREQKFVELLAKIEK
;
A
#
# COMPACT_ATOMS: atom_id res chain seq x y z
N GLU A 1 5.58 -13.04 24.29
CA GLU A 1 4.71 -14.04 24.96
C GLU A 1 5.57 -15.04 25.72
N HIS A 2 5.09 -15.63 26.83
CA HIS A 2 5.86 -16.54 27.69
C HIS A 2 7.16 -15.98 28.31
N LEU A 3 7.38 -14.65 28.26
CA LEU A 3 8.60 -13.98 28.75
C LEU A 3 8.31 -12.87 29.77
N GLY A 4 7.17 -12.18 29.65
CA GLY A 4 6.81 -11.06 30.52
C GLY A 4 5.49 -10.43 30.09
N LEU A 5 5.04 -9.43 30.86
CA LEU A 5 3.87 -8.63 30.50
C LEU A 5 4.21 -7.71 29.31
N PRO A 6 3.31 -7.58 28.31
CA PRO A 6 3.56 -6.75 27.15
C PRO A 6 3.53 -5.26 27.50
N ASN A 7 4.37 -4.47 26.86
CA ASN A 7 4.26 -3.01 26.84
C ASN A 7 3.28 -2.55 25.74
N ALA A 8 3.09 -1.23 25.59
CA ALA A 8 2.14 -0.68 24.61
C ALA A 8 2.49 -1.01 23.15
N ASP A 9 3.77 -1.04 22.80
CA ASP A 9 4.22 -1.40 21.45
C ASP A 9 4.01 -2.89 21.18
N ASP A 10 4.34 -3.77 22.14
CA ASP A 10 4.07 -5.21 22.04
C ASP A 10 2.58 -5.50 21.76
N VAL A 11 1.69 -4.75 22.42
CA VAL A 11 0.23 -4.84 22.18
C VAL A 11 -0.14 -4.39 20.77
N ARG A 12 0.39 -3.24 20.30
CA ARG A 12 0.16 -2.75 18.93
C ARG A 12 0.60 -3.79 17.90
N GLN A 13 1.84 -4.28 18.00
CA GLN A 13 2.38 -5.28 17.09
C GLN A 13 1.54 -6.57 17.10
N GLY A 14 1.13 -7.05 18.27
CA GLY A 14 0.25 -8.21 18.39
C GLY A 14 -1.11 -8.02 17.71
N VAL A 15 -1.74 -6.87 17.89
CA VAL A 15 -3.02 -6.53 17.24
C VAL A 15 -2.88 -6.44 15.72
N ILE A 16 -1.84 -5.79 15.21
CA ILE A 16 -1.59 -5.68 13.76
C ILE A 16 -1.31 -7.07 13.17
N ALA A 17 -0.49 -7.89 13.82
CA ALA A 17 -0.22 -9.27 13.38
C ALA A 17 -1.50 -10.10 13.25
N TYR A 18 -2.40 -10.01 14.25
CA TYR A 18 -3.68 -10.72 14.19
C TYR A 18 -4.64 -10.14 13.14
N LYS A 19 -4.66 -8.82 12.93
CA LYS A 19 -5.44 -8.21 11.83
C LYS A 19 -4.97 -8.71 10.46
N ILE A 20 -3.66 -8.84 10.25
CA ILE A 20 -3.10 -9.44 9.03
C ILE A 20 -3.58 -10.89 8.89
N ALA A 21 -3.45 -11.70 9.94
CA ALA A 21 -3.84 -13.12 9.91
C ALA A 21 -5.34 -13.31 9.62
N ALA A 22 -6.20 -12.52 10.27
CA ALA A 22 -7.64 -12.55 10.05
C ALA A 22 -8.01 -12.15 8.61
N HIS A 23 -7.41 -11.07 8.11
CA HIS A 23 -7.61 -10.61 6.74
C HIS A 23 -7.13 -11.65 5.70
N ALA A 24 -5.96 -12.24 5.91
CA ALA A 24 -5.44 -13.31 5.06
C ALA A 24 -6.39 -14.51 5.01
N ALA A 25 -6.99 -14.89 6.14
CA ALA A 25 -8.01 -15.93 6.19
C ALA A 25 -9.28 -15.54 5.42
N ASP A 26 -9.72 -14.28 5.51
CA ASP A 26 -10.89 -13.78 4.77
C ASP A 26 -10.66 -13.79 3.25
N VAL A 27 -9.47 -13.40 2.80
CA VAL A 27 -9.06 -13.49 1.39
C VAL A 27 -9.00 -14.95 0.92
N ALA A 28 -8.37 -15.84 1.69
CA ALA A 28 -8.25 -17.25 1.34
C ALA A 28 -9.61 -17.95 1.26
N ARG A 29 -10.56 -17.55 2.10
CA ARG A 29 -11.95 -18.03 2.09
C ARG A 29 -12.82 -17.38 1.03
N GLN A 30 -12.26 -16.49 0.21
CA GLN A 30 -12.97 -15.75 -0.85
C GLN A 30 -14.19 -15.00 -0.31
N ARG A 31 -14.08 -14.41 0.89
CA ARG A 31 -15.16 -13.61 1.43
C ARG A 31 -15.45 -12.43 0.49
N PRO A 32 -16.73 -12.14 0.16
CA PRO A 32 -17.07 -11.01 -0.68
C PRO A 32 -16.46 -9.71 -0.15
N GLY A 33 -15.73 -8.99 -1.01
CA GLY A 33 -15.10 -7.72 -0.70
C GLY A 33 -13.79 -7.80 0.11
N ALA A 34 -13.36 -8.99 0.56
CA ALA A 34 -12.13 -9.13 1.33
C ALA A 34 -10.88 -8.66 0.57
N ARG A 35 -10.91 -8.69 -0.76
CA ARG A 35 -9.79 -8.22 -1.61
C ARG A 35 -9.87 -6.75 -2.00
N ASP A 36 -10.99 -6.07 -1.76
CA ASP A 36 -11.18 -4.72 -2.29
C ASP A 36 -10.11 -3.76 -1.77
N ARG A 37 -9.80 -3.82 -0.45
CA ARG A 37 -8.72 -3.03 0.16
C ARG A 37 -7.35 -3.38 -0.41
N ASP A 38 -7.06 -4.67 -0.62
CA ASP A 38 -5.77 -5.13 -1.16
C ASP A 38 -5.57 -4.64 -2.59
N ASP A 39 -6.60 -4.75 -3.42
CA ASP A 39 -6.57 -4.30 -4.80
C ASP A 39 -6.45 -2.77 -4.85
N ALA A 40 -7.19 -2.03 -4.00
CA ALA A 40 -7.06 -0.56 -3.89
C ALA A 40 -5.66 -0.12 -3.44
N LEU A 41 -5.10 -0.75 -2.41
CA LEU A 41 -3.74 -0.47 -1.93
C LEU A 41 -2.71 -0.77 -3.04
N SER A 42 -2.92 -1.85 -3.79
CA SER A 42 -2.05 -2.23 -4.91
C SER A 42 -2.12 -1.23 -6.06
N TYR A 43 -3.30 -0.69 -6.37
CA TYR A 43 -3.45 0.39 -7.34
C TYR A 43 -2.78 1.68 -6.86
N ALA A 44 -2.99 2.10 -5.61
CA ALA A 44 -2.31 3.25 -5.02
C ALA A 44 -0.79 3.12 -5.16
N ARG A 45 -0.25 1.95 -4.85
CA ARG A 45 1.18 1.63 -5.01
C ARG A 45 1.66 1.76 -6.46
N PHE A 46 0.95 1.16 -7.41
CA PHE A 46 1.35 1.18 -8.81
C PHE A 46 1.23 2.57 -9.44
N LEU A 47 0.23 3.36 -9.02
CA LEU A 47 0.02 4.73 -9.46
C LEU A 47 0.89 5.76 -8.72
N PHE A 48 1.72 5.31 -7.76
CA PHE A 48 2.57 6.14 -6.90
C PHE A 48 1.81 7.16 -6.05
N ASP A 49 0.56 6.84 -5.67
CA ASP A 49 -0.17 7.57 -4.64
C ASP A 49 0.28 7.08 -3.26
N TRP A 50 1.43 7.60 -2.82
CA TRP A 50 2.06 7.23 -1.56
C TRP A 50 1.14 7.48 -0.35
N ASN A 51 0.46 8.62 -0.33
CA ASN A 51 -0.41 8.97 0.78
C ASN A 51 -1.58 8.00 0.89
N LYS A 52 -2.24 7.68 -0.23
CA LYS A 52 -3.32 6.70 -0.22
C LYS A 52 -2.81 5.30 0.10
N GLN A 53 -1.62 4.92 -0.36
CA GLN A 53 -1.01 3.63 0.01
C GLN A 53 -0.80 3.52 1.53
N PHE A 54 -0.34 4.59 2.20
CA PHE A 54 -0.20 4.60 3.66
C PHE A 54 -1.56 4.50 4.35
N GLU A 55 -2.52 5.34 3.95
CA GLU A 55 -3.87 5.38 4.52
C GLU A 55 -4.59 4.03 4.44
N LEU A 56 -4.44 3.29 3.33
CA LEU A 56 -5.07 1.99 3.13
C LEU A 56 -4.37 0.84 3.87
N SER A 57 -3.18 1.07 4.42
CA SER A 57 -2.46 0.05 5.16
C SER A 57 -3.09 -0.24 6.53
N LEU A 58 -2.77 -1.38 7.13
CA LEU A 58 -3.27 -1.74 8.46
C LEU A 58 -2.66 -0.89 9.59
N ASP A 59 -1.48 -0.31 9.33
CA ASP A 59 -0.77 0.59 10.23
C ASP A 59 -0.16 1.77 9.43
N PRO A 60 -0.97 2.83 9.15
CA PRO A 60 -0.54 3.95 8.32
C PRO A 60 0.65 4.73 8.87
N GLU A 61 0.76 4.86 10.20
CA GLU A 61 1.86 5.57 10.85
C GLU A 61 3.18 4.84 10.63
N THR A 62 3.20 3.51 10.83
CA THR A 62 4.39 2.69 10.59
C THR A 62 4.76 2.69 9.11
N ALA A 63 3.80 2.53 8.21
CA ALA A 63 4.07 2.52 6.77
C ALA A 63 4.70 3.84 6.29
N ARG A 64 4.19 4.98 6.78
CA ARG A 64 4.73 6.31 6.48
C ARG A 64 6.12 6.48 7.10
N ALA A 65 6.28 6.14 8.37
CA ALA A 65 7.57 6.25 9.08
C ALA A 65 8.68 5.47 8.35
N MET A 66 8.42 4.23 7.93
CA MET A 66 9.41 3.40 7.23
C MET A 66 9.83 3.98 5.87
N HIS A 67 8.92 4.65 5.15
CA HIS A 67 9.29 5.36 3.93
C HIS A 67 10.15 6.60 4.26
N ASP A 68 9.72 7.36 5.25
CA ASP A 68 10.28 8.66 5.62
C ASP A 68 11.63 8.55 6.33
N GLU A 69 11.98 7.38 6.86
CA GLU A 69 13.33 7.05 7.35
C GLU A 69 14.43 7.38 6.33
N THR A 70 14.12 7.29 5.03
CA THR A 70 15.08 7.54 3.94
C THR A 70 14.66 8.68 3.01
N LEU A 71 13.36 8.94 2.89
CA LEU A 71 12.79 9.93 1.97
C LEU A 71 11.74 10.81 2.71
N PRO A 72 12.18 11.62 3.70
CA PRO A 72 11.27 12.30 4.62
C PRO A 72 10.47 13.43 3.98
N ASP A 73 11.07 14.16 3.02
CA ASP A 73 10.44 15.34 2.42
C ASP A 73 9.12 14.99 1.71
N ASP A 74 8.12 15.86 1.83
CA ASP A 74 6.80 15.68 1.21
C ASP A 74 6.87 15.52 -0.31
N PHE A 75 7.89 16.11 -0.95
CA PHE A 75 8.15 15.93 -2.38
C PHE A 75 8.28 14.45 -2.77
N TYR A 76 8.83 13.59 -1.90
CA TYR A 76 8.97 12.17 -2.20
C TYR A 76 7.65 11.40 -2.19
N LYS A 77 6.56 12.01 -1.72
CA LYS A 77 5.21 11.42 -1.81
C LYS A 77 4.58 11.57 -3.19
N GLU A 78 5.24 12.30 -4.09
CA GLU A 78 4.91 12.38 -5.52
C GLU A 78 5.93 11.60 -6.37
N ALA A 79 6.98 11.04 -5.75
CA ALA A 79 8.06 10.37 -6.46
C ALA A 79 7.62 9.02 -7.03
N LYS A 80 7.97 8.76 -8.29
CA LYS A 80 7.75 7.46 -8.95
C LYS A 80 8.82 6.40 -8.59
N PHE A 81 9.29 6.40 -7.35
CA PHE A 81 10.27 5.45 -6.84
C PHE A 81 10.32 5.49 -5.31
N CYS A 82 10.95 4.47 -4.71
CA CYS A 82 11.35 4.47 -3.30
C CYS A 82 12.87 4.32 -3.17
N SER A 83 13.37 4.40 -1.94
CA SER A 83 14.80 4.26 -1.65
C SER A 83 15.38 2.89 -2.00
N MET A 84 14.57 1.83 -2.10
CA MET A 84 15.09 0.49 -2.43
C MET A 84 15.67 0.40 -3.84
N CYS A 85 15.01 0.98 -4.84
CA CYS A 85 15.44 0.89 -6.25
C CYS A 85 15.93 2.23 -6.81
N GLY A 86 15.55 3.34 -6.16
CA GLY A 86 15.85 4.68 -6.63
C GLY A 86 15.17 5.04 -7.95
N PRO A 87 15.43 6.25 -8.46
CA PRO A 87 14.70 6.81 -9.61
C PRO A 87 14.92 6.05 -10.93
N LYS A 88 16.04 5.34 -11.07
CA LYS A 88 16.45 4.71 -12.34
C LYS A 88 16.01 3.25 -12.49
N PHE A 89 15.75 2.55 -11.39
CA PHE A 89 15.54 1.09 -11.42
C PHE A 89 14.20 0.64 -10.81
N CYS A 90 13.29 1.57 -10.50
CA CYS A 90 11.96 1.20 -10.03
C CYS A 90 11.19 0.45 -11.13
N SER A 91 10.85 -0.82 -10.88
CA SER A 91 10.15 -1.68 -11.84
C SER A 91 8.80 -1.12 -12.28
N MET A 92 7.99 -0.62 -11.33
CA MET A 92 6.67 -0.05 -11.64
C MET A 92 6.77 1.20 -12.52
N ASN A 93 7.77 2.05 -12.29
CA ASN A 93 8.00 3.22 -13.14
C ASN A 93 8.47 2.82 -14.54
N VAL A 94 9.37 1.84 -14.63
CA VAL A 94 9.81 1.28 -15.92
C VAL A 94 8.62 0.70 -16.68
N THR A 95 7.69 0.01 -16.01
CA THR A 95 6.45 -0.46 -16.62
C THR A 95 5.62 0.70 -17.16
N GLN A 96 5.31 1.73 -16.36
CA GLN A 96 4.52 2.88 -16.82
C GLN A 96 5.16 3.61 -18.02
N VAL A 97 6.47 3.82 -17.98
CA VAL A 97 7.21 4.47 -19.09
C VAL A 97 7.19 3.61 -20.35
N THR A 98 7.34 2.29 -20.21
CA THR A 98 7.26 1.35 -21.33
C THR A 98 5.86 1.29 -21.93
N GLU A 99 4.82 1.28 -21.10
CA GLU A 99 3.43 1.35 -21.57
C GLU A 99 3.16 2.68 -22.29
N GLY A 100 3.65 3.79 -21.75
CA GLY A 100 3.53 5.11 -22.37
C GLY A 100 4.23 5.20 -23.73
N SER A 101 5.40 4.56 -23.90
CA SER A 101 6.08 4.50 -25.21
C SER A 101 5.35 3.65 -26.24
N LEU A 102 4.50 2.71 -25.79
CA LEU A 102 3.59 1.93 -26.62
C LEU A 102 2.23 2.61 -26.85
N GLY A 103 2.02 3.83 -26.34
CA GLY A 103 0.78 4.58 -26.47
C GLY A 103 -0.35 4.12 -25.54
N LEU A 104 -0.04 3.33 -24.51
CA LEU A 104 -0.98 2.92 -23.47
C LEU A 104 -1.01 3.97 -22.34
N ASP A 105 -2.20 4.36 -21.89
CA ASP A 105 -2.38 5.27 -20.75
C ASP A 105 -2.79 4.51 -19.47
N GLN A 106 -2.86 5.24 -18.36
CA GLN A 106 -3.17 4.66 -17.04
C GLN A 106 -4.65 4.79 -16.65
N LYS A 107 -5.51 5.31 -17.54
CA LYS A 107 -6.88 5.72 -17.18
C LYS A 107 -7.74 4.57 -16.68
N GLU A 108 -7.58 3.38 -17.26
CA GLU A 108 -8.31 2.20 -16.79
C GLU A 108 -7.94 1.84 -15.35
N ARG A 109 -6.65 1.96 -14.99
CA ARG A 109 -6.18 1.70 -13.62
C ARG A 109 -6.66 2.78 -12.66
N GLU A 110 -6.61 4.05 -13.07
CA GLU A 110 -7.13 5.17 -12.30
C GLU A 110 -8.64 5.03 -12.05
N GLN A 111 -9.41 4.65 -13.06
CA GLN A 111 -10.85 4.42 -12.92
C GLN A 111 -11.15 3.28 -11.95
N LYS A 112 -10.48 2.12 -12.12
CA LYS A 112 -10.63 0.98 -11.20
C LYS A 112 -10.26 1.34 -9.76
N PHE A 113 -9.22 2.16 -9.59
CA PHE A 113 -8.81 2.65 -8.28
C PHE A 113 -9.91 3.49 -7.63
N VAL A 114 -10.51 4.44 -8.35
CA VAL A 114 -11.62 5.27 -7.85
C VAL A 114 -12.84 4.41 -7.51
N GLU A 115 -13.19 3.44 -8.36
CA GLU A 115 -14.32 2.52 -8.11
C GLU A 115 -14.11 1.68 -6.84
N LEU A 116 -12.88 1.20 -6.60
CA LEU A 116 -12.53 0.46 -5.39
C LEU A 116 -12.57 1.34 -4.13
N LEU A 117 -12.05 2.57 -4.19
CA LEU A 117 -12.14 3.51 -3.06
C LEU A 117 -13.60 3.77 -2.67
N ALA A 118 -14.47 4.03 -3.65
CA ALA A 118 -15.89 4.23 -3.43
C ALA A 118 -16.62 2.99 -2.86
N LYS A 119 -16.03 1.80 -3.01
CA LYS A 119 -16.56 0.54 -2.47
C LYS A 119 -16.11 0.30 -1.02
N ILE A 120 -14.89 0.70 -0.68
CA ILE A 120 -14.31 0.52 0.67
C ILE A 120 -14.83 1.58 1.65
N GLU A 121 -15.17 2.77 1.18
CA GLU A 121 -15.69 3.88 2.01
C GLU A 121 -17.17 3.71 2.40
N LYS A 122 -17.89 2.73 1.85
CA LYS A 122 -19.31 2.42 2.14
C LYS A 122 -19.45 1.34 3.19
#